data_AF-A0A3D4PJ37-F1
#
_entry.id   AF-A0A3D4PJ37-F1
#
_cell.length_a   1.000
_cell.length_b   1.000
_cell.length_c   1.000
_cell.angle_alpha   90.00
_cell.angle_beta   90.00
_cell.angle_gamma   90.00
#
_symmetry.space_group_name_H-M   'P 1'
#
loop_
_entity.id
_entity.type
_entity.pdbx_description
1 polymer ?
#
loop_
_entity_poly.entity_id
_entity_poly.type
_entity_poly.pdbx_seq_one_letter_code
_entity_poly.pdbx_strand_id
1 'polypeptide(L)'
;METSEFIVRWTARLVVFAYVLRLLYDLQIWPWPKIRSDRTNRIMRNVWIAAAFIYLIHIAAAFQFVHHWSHAAAYEHTAQQTARITGWHWGGGVWINYLIALWWPLDLLWTCQKGIDKLPRWYVRIMHASLGFIIFNATVVFGPKWWIVLAALFGTYLLVIKLLKL
;
A
#
# COMPACT_ATOMS: atom_id res chain seq x y z
N MET A 1 -14.59 18.62 7.84
CA MET A 1 -13.76 17.41 8.05
C MET A 1 -12.78 17.78 9.14
N GLU A 2 -12.80 17.04 10.25
CA GLU A 2 -11.86 17.23 11.36
C GLU A 2 -10.42 17.06 10.84
N THR A 3 -9.46 17.85 11.35
CA THR A 3 -8.05 17.81 10.92
C THR A 3 -7.45 16.41 11.07
N SER A 4 -7.86 15.67 12.11
CA SER A 4 -7.45 14.29 12.37
C SER A 4 -7.89 13.32 11.26
N GLU A 5 -9.15 13.40 10.85
CA GLU A 5 -9.74 12.59 9.78
C GLU A 5 -9.07 12.91 8.42
N PHE A 6 -8.75 14.18 8.19
CA PHE A 6 -7.99 14.61 7.01
C PHE A 6 -6.63 13.91 6.94
N ILE A 7 -5.86 13.94 8.04
CA ILE A 7 -4.51 13.36 8.08
C ILE A 7 -4.55 11.85 7.83
N VAL A 8 -5.42 11.12 8.53
CA VAL A 8 -5.50 9.65 8.39
C VAL A 8 -5.87 9.26 6.95
N ARG A 9 -6.83 9.96 6.33
CA ARG A 9 -7.25 9.65 4.96
C ARG A 9 -6.21 9.99 3.91
N TRP A 10 -5.59 11.17 3.99
CA TRP A 10 -4.64 11.61 2.97
C TRP A 10 -3.32 10.86 3.06
N THR A 11 -2.86 10.53 4.26
CA THR A 11 -1.67 9.68 4.42
C THR A 11 -1.90 8.30 3.79
N ALA A 12 -3.06 7.67 3.99
CA ALA A 12 -3.41 6.41 3.31
C ALA A 12 -3.38 6.55 1.78
N ARG A 13 -4.00 7.61 1.25
CA ARG A 13 -4.04 7.86 -0.21
C ARG A 13 -2.65 8.07 -0.81
N LEU A 14 -1.79 8.82 -0.12
CA LEU A 14 -0.42 9.07 -0.57
C LEU A 14 0.41 7.78 -0.58
N VAL A 15 0.25 6.90 0.42
CA VAL A 15 0.90 5.59 0.45
C VAL A 15 0.45 4.73 -0.72
N VAL A 16 -0.87 4.65 -0.97
CA VAL A 16 -1.43 3.91 -2.10
C VAL A 16 -0.91 4.47 -3.42
N PHE A 17 -0.89 5.79 -3.58
CA PHE A 17 -0.38 6.43 -4.79
C PHE A 17 1.11 6.09 -5.04
N ALA A 18 1.95 6.20 -4.01
CA ALA A 18 3.36 5.84 -4.11
C ALA A 18 3.57 4.34 -4.39
N TYR A 19 2.75 3.46 -3.82
CA TYR A 19 2.72 2.04 -4.15
C TYR A 19 2.35 1.80 -5.62
N VAL A 20 1.33 2.49 -6.16
CA VAL A 20 0.94 2.37 -7.56
C VAL A 20 2.09 2.82 -8.48
N LEU A 21 2.78 3.91 -8.16
CA LEU A 21 3.97 4.33 -8.92
C LEU A 21 5.06 3.23 -8.93
N ARG A 22 5.34 2.64 -7.76
CA ARG A 22 6.29 1.52 -7.62
C ARG A 22 5.86 0.30 -8.44
N LEU A 23 4.58 -0.06 -8.39
CA LEU A 23 4.00 -1.17 -9.15
C LEU A 23 4.13 -0.96 -10.65
N LEU A 24 3.74 0.21 -11.16
CA LEU A 24 3.87 0.55 -12.58
C LEU A 24 5.33 0.54 -13.04
N TYR A 25 6.25 1.02 -12.20
CA TYR A 25 7.68 0.97 -12.46
C TYR A 25 8.23 -0.47 -12.49
N ASP A 26 7.75 -1.35 -11.62
CA ASP A 26 8.17 -2.76 -11.60
C ASP A 26 7.57 -3.58 -12.73
N LEU A 27 6.36 -3.23 -13.19
CA LEU A 27 5.72 -3.82 -14.35
C LEU A 27 6.20 -3.23 -15.69
N GLN A 28 7.02 -2.17 -15.66
CA GLN A 28 7.48 -1.43 -16.85
C GLN A 28 6.31 -0.90 -17.71
N ILE A 29 5.20 -0.56 -17.05
CA ILE A 29 4.02 0.00 -17.70
C ILE A 29 4.21 1.53 -17.79
N TRP A 30 3.67 2.14 -18.84
CA TRP A 30 3.68 3.60 -19.05
C TRP A 30 3.46 4.39 -17.73
N PRO A 31 4.23 5.46 -17.44
CA PRO A 31 5.08 6.25 -18.35
C PRO A 31 6.56 5.84 -18.39
N TRP A 32 6.91 4.65 -17.89
CA TRP A 32 8.32 4.28 -17.73
C TRP A 32 8.94 3.75 -19.04
N PRO A 33 10.14 4.22 -19.43
CA PRO A 33 10.85 3.68 -20.58
C PRO A 33 11.27 2.22 -20.35
N LYS A 34 11.32 1.42 -21.44
CA LYS A 34 11.71 -0.01 -21.40
C LYS A 34 13.11 -0.23 -20.80
N ILE A 35 13.99 0.76 -20.91
CA ILE A 35 15.32 0.76 -20.29
C ILE A 35 15.27 1.61 -19.02
N ARG A 36 15.57 1.00 -17.88
CA ARG A 36 15.67 1.70 -16.59
C ARG A 36 16.94 2.54 -16.56
N SER A 37 16.78 3.83 -16.28
CA SER A 37 17.91 4.74 -16.06
C SER A 37 18.26 4.84 -14.58
N ASP A 38 19.52 5.15 -14.26
CA ASP A 38 19.93 5.42 -12.87
C ASP A 38 19.13 6.55 -12.22
N ARG A 39 18.71 7.55 -13.00
CA ARG A 39 17.84 8.64 -12.53
C ARG A 39 16.48 8.10 -12.10
N THR A 40 15.84 7.29 -12.93
CA THR A 40 14.54 6.67 -12.62
C THR A 40 14.63 5.80 -11.37
N ASN A 41 15.69 4.99 -11.25
CA ASN A 41 15.94 4.15 -10.08
C ASN A 41 16.06 4.97 -8.80
N ARG A 42 16.78 6.10 -8.85
CA ARG A 42 16.90 7.02 -7.69
C ARG A 42 15.56 7.66 -7.31
N ILE A 43 14.79 8.13 -8.29
CA ILE A 43 13.46 8.74 -8.02
C ILE A 43 12.55 7.71 -7.37
N MET A 44 12.46 6.50 -7.93
CA MET A 44 11.59 5.45 -7.40
C MET A 44 12.03 4.98 -6.01
N ARG A 45 13.34 4.91 -5.75
CA ARG A 45 13.86 4.66 -4.40
C ARG A 45 13.42 5.74 -3.41
N ASN A 46 13.51 7.02 -3.78
CA ASN A 46 13.10 8.10 -2.89
C ASN A 46 11.58 8.12 -2.68
N VAL A 47 10.79 7.85 -3.71
CA VAL A 47 9.33 7.66 -3.61
C VAL A 47 9.02 6.51 -2.66
N TRP A 48 9.76 5.41 -2.76
CA TRP A 48 9.56 4.23 -1.91
C TRP A 48 9.91 4.49 -0.43
N ILE A 49 11.01 5.21 -0.19
CA ILE A 49 11.38 5.68 1.16
C ILE A 49 10.30 6.60 1.71
N ALA A 50 9.86 7.59 0.93
CA ALA A 50 8.79 8.51 1.34
C ALA A 50 7.49 7.76 1.66
N ALA A 51 7.12 6.76 0.85
CA ALA A 51 5.94 5.93 1.08
C ALA A 51 5.99 5.22 2.45
N ALA A 52 7.14 4.63 2.79
CA ALA A 52 7.32 3.96 4.08
C ALA A 52 7.19 4.94 5.26
N PHE A 53 7.78 6.13 5.17
CA PHE A 53 7.63 7.16 6.20
C PHE A 53 6.18 7.62 6.34
N ILE A 54 5.50 7.90 5.22
CA ILE A 54 4.08 8.29 5.23
C ILE A 54 3.22 7.16 5.81
N TYR A 55 3.55 5.90 5.55
CA TYR A 55 2.85 4.75 6.14
C TYR A 55 3.02 4.67 7.67
N LEU A 56 4.22 4.91 8.19
CA LEU A 56 4.43 4.99 9.64
C LEU A 56 3.67 6.16 10.26
N ILE A 57 3.66 7.32 9.60
CA ILE A 57 2.84 8.48 10.00
C ILE A 57 1.35 8.12 9.97
N HIS A 58 0.89 7.39 8.96
CA HIS A 58 -0.49 6.93 8.85
C HIS A 58 -0.88 6.05 10.05
N ILE A 59 -0.05 5.06 10.39
CA ILE A 59 -0.28 4.20 11.56
C ILE A 59 -0.31 5.05 12.84
N ALA A 60 0.70 5.91 13.05
CA ALA A 60 0.76 6.75 14.25
C ALA A 60 -0.46 7.68 14.35
N ALA A 61 -0.90 8.27 13.24
CA ALA A 61 -2.09 9.12 13.20
C ALA A 61 -3.36 8.32 13.49
N ALA A 62 -3.52 7.12 12.93
CA ALA A 62 -4.65 6.25 13.22
C ALA A 62 -4.69 5.86 14.72
N PHE A 63 -3.54 5.51 15.30
CA PHE A 63 -3.46 5.18 16.72
C PHE A 63 -3.70 6.40 17.62
N GLN A 64 -3.16 7.56 17.29
CA GLN A 64 -3.37 8.79 18.06
C GLN A 64 -4.82 9.26 18.03
N PHE A 65 -5.43 9.33 16.83
CA PHE A 65 -6.70 10.02 16.63
C PHE A 65 -7.93 9.12 16.62
N VAL A 66 -7.78 7.83 16.29
CA VAL A 66 -8.92 6.91 16.14
C VAL A 66 -8.93 5.85 17.25
N HIS A 67 -7.76 5.37 17.66
CA HIS A 67 -7.66 4.22 18.57
C HIS A 67 -7.10 4.55 19.95
N HIS A 68 -6.75 5.82 20.22
CA HIS A 68 -6.19 6.28 21.49
C HIS A 68 -5.03 5.40 22.01
N TRP A 69 -4.15 4.98 21.11
CA TRP A 69 -3.04 4.05 21.38
C TRP A 69 -3.43 2.66 21.90
N SER A 70 -4.72 2.30 21.87
CA SER A 70 -5.21 1.00 22.30
C SER A 70 -5.24 0.01 21.14
N HIS A 71 -4.42 -1.04 21.24
CA HIS A 71 -4.48 -2.18 20.31
C HIS A 71 -5.88 -2.81 20.30
N ALA A 72 -6.49 -2.99 21.48
CA ALA A 72 -7.82 -3.56 21.60
C ALA A 72 -8.87 -2.71 20.86
N ALA A 73 -8.79 -1.38 20.96
CA ALA A 73 -9.69 -0.48 20.24
C ALA A 73 -9.47 -0.56 18.71
N ALA A 74 -8.22 -0.64 18.26
CA ALA A 74 -7.91 -0.80 16.83
C ALA A 74 -8.42 -2.13 16.27
N TYR A 75 -8.22 -3.21 17.02
CA TYR A 75 -8.68 -4.54 16.65
C TYR A 75 -10.21 -4.60 16.58
N GLU A 76 -10.88 -4.12 17.62
CA GLU A 76 -12.35 -4.11 17.72
C GLU A 76 -12.98 -3.23 16.63
N HIS A 77 -12.47 -2.02 16.41
CA HIS A 77 -12.95 -1.16 15.34
C HIS A 77 -12.81 -1.83 13.97
N THR A 78 -11.67 -2.48 13.70
CA THR A 78 -11.46 -3.23 12.47
C THR A 78 -12.42 -4.42 12.36
N ALA A 79 -12.63 -5.17 13.45
CA ALA A 79 -13.54 -6.31 13.48
C ALA A 79 -14.99 -5.90 13.19
N GLN A 80 -15.43 -4.76 13.73
CA GLN A 80 -16.75 -4.19 13.47
C GLN A 80 -16.92 -3.78 12.00
N GLN A 81 -15.93 -3.12 11.39
CA GLN A 81 -16.01 -2.76 9.97
C GLN A 81 -16.00 -4.02 9.08
N THR A 82 -15.14 -5.00 9.38
CA THR A 82 -15.12 -6.28 8.67
C THR A 82 -16.47 -7.00 8.78
N ALA A 83 -17.08 -7.02 9.96
CA ALA A 83 -18.37 -7.65 10.20
C ALA A 83 -19.50 -6.97 9.40
N ARG A 84 -19.49 -5.64 9.29
CA ARG A 84 -20.48 -4.89 8.49
C ARG A 84 -20.47 -5.26 7.00
N ILE A 85 -19.31 -5.64 6.48
CA ILE A 85 -19.15 -5.96 5.05
C ILE A 85 -19.26 -7.47 4.78
N THR A 86 -18.70 -8.30 5.67
CA THR A 86 -18.53 -9.75 5.45
C THR A 86 -19.40 -10.62 6.35
N GLY A 87 -19.99 -10.05 7.40
CA GLY A 87 -20.66 -10.79 8.49
C GLY A 87 -19.70 -11.38 9.53
N TRP A 88 -18.38 -11.37 9.30
CA TRP A 88 -17.40 -11.95 10.21
C TRP A 88 -16.74 -10.89 11.10
N HIS A 89 -16.86 -11.08 12.42
CA HIS A 89 -16.19 -10.25 13.43
C HIS A 89 -14.69 -10.57 13.56
N TRP A 90 -13.89 -10.04 12.62
CA TRP A 90 -12.45 -10.31 12.56
C TRP A 90 -11.62 -9.03 12.34
N GLY A 91 -10.74 -8.73 13.30
CA GLY A 91 -9.89 -7.54 13.34
C GLY A 91 -8.44 -7.77 12.90
N GLY A 92 -8.13 -8.93 12.30
CA GLY A 92 -6.75 -9.34 12.02
C GLY A 92 -5.99 -8.47 11.03
N GLY A 93 -6.66 -7.57 10.29
CA GLY A 93 -6.01 -6.53 9.48
C GLY A 93 -5.03 -5.67 10.27
N VAL A 94 -5.25 -5.47 11.58
CA VAL A 94 -4.32 -4.75 12.46
C VAL A 94 -2.97 -5.45 12.57
N TRP A 95 -2.97 -6.77 12.74
CA TRP A 95 -1.73 -7.56 12.82
C TRP A 95 -0.95 -7.55 11.51
N ILE A 96 -1.66 -7.61 10.38
CA ILE A 96 -1.03 -7.51 9.06
C ILE A 96 -0.36 -6.14 8.89
N ASN A 97 -1.00 -5.05 9.35
CA ASN A 97 -0.37 -3.72 9.34
C ASN A 97 0.91 -3.67 10.19
N TYR A 98 0.95 -4.34 11.34
CA TYR A 98 2.17 -4.44 12.13
C TYR A 98 3.29 -5.18 11.41
N LEU A 99 2.95 -6.29 10.72
CA LEU A 99 3.93 -7.02 9.92
C LEU A 99 4.52 -6.16 8.81
N ILE A 100 3.70 -5.37 8.11
CA ILE A 100 4.20 -4.42 7.11
C ILE A 100 5.01 -3.30 7.75
N ALA A 101 4.59 -2.75 8.89
CA ALA A 101 5.33 -1.72 9.60
C ALA A 101 6.74 -2.17 10.01
N LEU A 102 6.93 -3.46 10.29
CA LEU A 102 8.23 -4.06 10.57
C LEU A 102 9.00 -4.46 9.31
N TRP A 103 8.31 -5.04 8.32
CA TRP A 103 8.93 -5.52 7.09
C TRP A 103 9.42 -4.37 6.20
N TRP A 104 8.66 -3.28 6.08
CA TRP A 104 8.97 -2.21 5.13
C TRP A 104 10.31 -1.50 5.44
N PRO A 105 10.65 -1.18 6.71
CA PRO A 105 12.00 -0.70 7.05
C PRO A 105 13.12 -1.66 6.64
N LEU A 106 12.93 -2.97 6.81
CA LEU A 106 13.91 -3.99 6.39
C LEU A 106 14.06 -4.01 4.86
N ASP A 107 12.94 -3.90 4.14
CA ASP A 107 12.93 -3.74 2.69
C ASP A 107 13.67 -2.47 2.24
N LEU A 108 13.51 -1.35 2.95
CA LEU A 108 14.23 -0.12 2.65
C LEU A 108 15.74 -0.29 2.80
N LEU A 109 16.20 -0.95 3.87
CA LEU A 109 17.62 -1.23 4.07
C LEU A 109 18.17 -2.05 2.90
N TRP A 110 17.44 -3.09 2.48
CA TRP A 110 17.85 -3.93 1.36
C TRP A 110 17.83 -3.17 0.03
N THR A 111 16.80 -2.37 -0.22
CA THR A 111 16.63 -1.52 -1.40
C THR A 111 17.73 -0.46 -1.50
N CYS A 112 18.12 0.15 -0.38
CA CYS A 112 19.20 1.13 -0.32
C CYS A 112 20.58 0.49 -0.59
N GLN A 113 20.82 -0.72 -0.08
CA GLN A 113 22.09 -1.44 -0.28
C GLN A 113 22.25 -2.01 -1.69
N LYS A 114 21.23 -2.68 -2.23
CA LYS A 114 21.31 -3.38 -3.52
C LYS A 114 20.89 -2.50 -4.70
N GLY A 115 20.03 -1.52 -4.47
CA GLY A 115 19.34 -0.80 -5.53
C GLY A 115 17.99 -1.42 -5.82
N ILE A 116 17.03 -0.55 -6.13
CA ILE A 116 15.61 -0.85 -6.27
C ILE A 116 15.29 -1.80 -7.45
N ASP A 117 16.16 -1.82 -8.44
CA ASP A 117 16.10 -2.62 -9.67
C ASP A 117 16.81 -3.97 -9.55
N LYS A 118 17.63 -4.16 -8.51
CA LYS A 118 18.43 -5.39 -8.29
C LYS A 118 17.81 -6.37 -7.30
N LEU A 119 16.61 -6.08 -6.81
CA LEU A 119 15.88 -6.98 -5.91
C LEU A 119 15.44 -8.25 -6.65
N PRO A 120 15.47 -9.44 -6.00
CA PRO A 120 15.02 -10.68 -6.61
C PRO A 120 13.55 -10.61 -7.07
N ARG A 121 13.26 -11.13 -8.27
CA ARG A 121 11.90 -11.05 -8.85
C ARG A 121 10.83 -11.74 -8.00
N TRP A 122 11.16 -12.87 -7.36
CA TRP A 122 10.22 -13.58 -6.49
C TRP A 122 9.85 -12.72 -5.27
N TYR A 123 10.83 -12.03 -4.70
CA TYR A 123 10.64 -11.14 -3.56
C TYR A 123 9.74 -9.96 -3.92
N VAL A 124 10.04 -9.29 -5.05
CA VAL A 124 9.22 -8.17 -5.55
C VAL A 124 7.77 -8.61 -5.80
N ARG A 125 7.55 -9.83 -6.30
CA ARG A 125 6.19 -10.38 -6.47
C ARG A 125 5.48 -10.59 -5.13
N ILE A 126 6.15 -11.16 -4.14
CA ILE A 126 5.57 -11.36 -2.79
C ILE A 126 5.25 -10.02 -2.15
N MET A 127 6.18 -9.06 -2.22
CA MET A 127 5.95 -7.68 -1.76
C MET A 127 4.67 -7.10 -2.37
N HIS A 128 4.56 -7.12 -3.71
CA HIS A 128 3.41 -6.56 -4.40
C HIS A 128 2.11 -7.30 -4.07
N ALA A 129 2.16 -8.62 -3.90
CA ALA A 129 1.02 -9.42 -3.47
C ALA A 129 0.56 -9.04 -2.05
N SER A 130 1.48 -8.93 -1.10
CA SER A 130 1.18 -8.55 0.29
C SER A 130 0.59 -7.15 0.39
N LEU A 131 1.22 -6.16 -0.24
CA LEU A 131 0.73 -4.78 -0.22
C LEU A 131 -0.58 -4.63 -1.00
N GLY A 132 -0.68 -5.27 -2.16
CA GLY A 132 -1.90 -5.29 -2.97
C GLY A 132 -3.07 -5.89 -2.20
N PHE A 133 -2.85 -6.99 -1.47
CA PHE A 133 -3.86 -7.61 -0.62
C PHE A 133 -4.35 -6.66 0.49
N ILE A 134 -3.44 -5.95 1.16
CA ILE A 134 -3.79 -5.02 2.23
C ILE A 134 -4.54 -3.80 1.68
N ILE A 135 -4.09 -3.25 0.55
CA ILE A 135 -4.77 -2.11 -0.10
C ILE A 135 -6.16 -2.53 -0.56
N PHE A 136 -6.31 -3.73 -1.12
CA PHE A 136 -7.61 -4.30 -1.49
C PHE A 136 -8.52 -4.44 -0.27
N ASN A 137 -8.02 -5.08 0.81
CA ASN A 137 -8.77 -5.25 2.04
C ASN A 137 -9.19 -3.89 2.63
N ALA A 138 -8.27 -2.93 2.68
CA ALA A 138 -8.54 -1.59 3.17
C ALA A 138 -9.58 -0.85 2.31
N THR A 139 -9.52 -1.03 0.99
CA THR A 139 -10.48 -0.44 0.04
C THR A 139 -11.88 -1.02 0.19
N VAL A 140 -11.99 -2.34 0.39
CA VAL A 140 -13.28 -3.02 0.54
C VAL A 140 -13.90 -2.76 1.92
N VAL A 141 -13.09 -2.77 2.98
CA VAL A 141 -13.57 -2.65 4.37
C VAL A 141 -13.81 -1.19 4.76
N PHE A 142 -12.93 -0.27 4.36
CA PHE A 142 -12.97 1.13 4.81
C PHE A 142 -13.23 2.14 3.68
N GLY A 143 -13.09 1.73 2.42
CA GLY A 143 -13.23 2.61 1.27
C GLY A 143 -14.68 2.85 0.84
N PRO A 144 -14.96 3.99 0.18
CA PRO A 144 -16.21 4.18 -0.55
C PRO A 144 -16.44 3.08 -1.59
N LYS A 145 -17.69 2.62 -1.76
CA LYS A 145 -18.04 1.54 -2.71
C LYS A 145 -17.56 1.80 -4.15
N TRP A 146 -17.49 3.06 -4.58
CA TRP A 146 -17.02 3.42 -5.92
C TRP A 146 -15.51 3.19 -6.12
N TRP A 147 -14.71 3.05 -5.06
CA TRP A 147 -13.29 2.66 -5.19
C TRP A 147 -13.12 1.25 -5.73
N ILE A 148 -14.09 0.36 -5.49
CA ILE A 148 -14.07 -0.99 -6.05
C ILE A 148 -14.12 -0.92 -7.58
N VAL A 149 -14.92 0.00 -8.14
CA VAL A 149 -14.99 0.23 -9.58
C VAL A 149 -13.64 0.70 -10.12
N LEU A 150 -13.00 1.67 -9.45
CA LEU A 150 -11.67 2.13 -9.85
C LEU A 150 -10.61 1.02 -9.78
N ALA A 151 -10.64 0.20 -8.72
CA ALA A 151 -9.73 -0.94 -8.58
C ALA A 151 -9.96 -1.98 -9.69
N ALA A 152 -11.23 -2.25 -10.05
CA ALA A 152 -11.57 -3.15 -11.14
C ALA A 152 -11.12 -2.62 -12.51
N LEU A 153 -11.34 -1.32 -12.77
CA LEU A 153 -10.86 -0.66 -14.00
C LEU A 153 -9.33 -0.69 -14.09
N PHE A 154 -8.64 -0.38 -13.00
CA PHE A 154 -7.18 -0.44 -12.94
C PHE A 154 -6.64 -1.86 -13.14
N GLY A 155 -7.24 -2.86 -12.48
CA GLY A 155 -6.88 -4.27 -12.67
C GLY A 155 -7.10 -4.73 -14.12
N THR A 156 -8.21 -4.34 -14.74
CA THR A 156 -8.51 -4.64 -16.14
C THR A 156 -7.50 -3.99 -17.07
N TYR A 157 -7.13 -2.73 -16.83
CA TYR A 157 -6.08 -2.03 -17.57
C TYR A 157 -4.74 -2.77 -17.51
N LEU A 158 -4.31 -3.22 -16.31
CA LEU A 158 -3.09 -4.01 -16.16
C LEU A 158 -3.14 -5.33 -16.93
N LEU A 159 -4.28 -6.02 -16.91
CA LEU A 159 -4.49 -7.27 -17.64
C LEU A 159 -4.42 -7.05 -19.15
N VAL A 160 -5.11 -6.02 -19.67
CA VAL A 160 -5.11 -5.67 -21.09
C VAL A 160 -3.70 -5.37 -21.58
N ILE A 161 -2.93 -4.53 -20.87
CA ILE A 161 -1.55 -4.22 -21.24
C ILE A 161 -0.69 -5.49 -21.28
N LYS A 162 -0.81 -6.35 -20.27
CA LYS A 162 -0.05 -7.58 -20.19
C LYS A 162 -0.41 -8.56 -21.33
N LEU A 163 -1.69 -8.65 -21.70
CA LEU A 163 -2.17 -9.50 -22.81
C LEU A 163 -1.71 -8.96 -24.16
N LEU A 164 -1.71 -7.64 -24.34
CA LEU A 164 -1.33 -6.98 -25.59
C LEU A 164 0.20 -6.92 -25.81
N LYS A 165 1.02 -7.35 -24.84
CA LYS A 165 2.51 -7.27 -24.87
C LYS A 165 3.03 -5.87 -25.24
N LEU A 166 2.28 -4.81 -24.91
CA LEU A 166 2.68 -3.41 -25.15
C LEU A 166 3.83 -3.01 -24.22
#